data_AF-A0A6N8JHT7-F1
#
_entry.id   AF-A0A6N8JHT7-F1
#
_cell.length_a   1.000
_cell.length_b   1.000
_cell.length_c   1.000
_cell.angle_alpha   90.00
_cell.angle_beta   90.00
_cell.angle_gamma   90.00
#
_symmetry.space_group_name_H-M   'P 1'
#
loop_
_entity.id
_entity.type
_entity.pdbx_description
1 polymer ?
#
loop_
_entity_poly.entity_id
_entity_poly.type
_entity_poly.pdbx_seq_one_letter_code
_entity_poly.pdbx_strand_id
1 'polypeptide(L)' 'MNIGEKLNKKGDKIHFFYDLGRGPGQRPTTGIFIYARPNSQEQKNFNKEALKILETKKS' A
#
# COMPACT_ATOMS: atom_id res chain seq x y z
N MET A 1 -1.07 -13.80 -2.85
CA MET A 1 -0.06 -12.83 -3.37
C MET A 1 0.75 -12.30 -2.20
N ASN A 2 2.08 -12.15 -2.34
CA ASN A 2 2.88 -11.52 -1.29
C ASN A 2 2.74 -9.99 -1.39
N ILE A 3 2.37 -9.34 -0.30
CA ILE A 3 2.23 -7.88 -0.23
C ILE A 3 3.33 -7.35 0.67
N GLY A 4 4.26 -6.62 0.08
CA GLY A 4 5.26 -5.86 0.83
C GLY A 4 4.72 -4.48 1.17
N GLU A 5 5.16 -3.91 2.28
CA GLU A 5 4.87 -2.51 2.62
C GLU A 5 6.17 -1.73 2.82
N LYS A 6 6.14 -0.45 2.47
CA LYS A 6 7.25 0.47 2.70
C LYS A 6 6.75 1.87 3.00
N LEU A 7 7.27 2.43 4.08
CA LEU A 7 7.12 3.84 4.37
C LEU A 7 7.88 4.67 3.31
N ASN A 8 7.26 5.71 2.78
CA ASN A 8 7.94 6.61 1.87
C ASN A 8 9.04 7.42 2.59
N LYS A 9 9.95 8.03 1.83
CA LYS A 9 11.08 8.80 2.40
C LYS A 9 10.64 9.94 3.32
N LYS A 10 9.46 10.51 3.07
CA LYS A 10 8.89 11.61 3.86
C LYS A 10 8.23 11.13 5.17
N GLY A 11 7.90 9.85 5.28
CA GLY A 11 7.28 9.27 6.46
C GLY A 11 5.77 9.52 6.60
N ASP A 12 5.11 10.06 5.57
CA ASP A 12 3.68 10.40 5.61
C ASP A 12 2.78 9.36 4.93
N LYS A 13 3.34 8.46 4.11
CA LYS A 13 2.57 7.44 3.38
C LYS A 13 3.23 6.07 3.47
N ILE A 14 2.42 5.05 3.70
CA ILE A 14 2.81 3.64 3.62
C ILE A 14 2.34 3.13 2.26
N HIS A 15 3.28 2.69 1.43
CA HIS A 15 3.00 2.11 0.13
C HIS A 15 3.00 0.59 0.23
N PHE A 16 2.00 -0.04 -0.37
CA PHE A 16 1.88 -1.47 -0.54
C PHE A 16 2.28 -1.85 -1.96
N PHE A 17 3.09 -2.90 -2.06
CA PHE A 17 3.61 -3.42 -3.32
C PHE A 17 3.17 -4.86 -3.48
N TYR A 18 2.78 -5.18 -4.69
CA TYR A 18 2.34 -6.51 -5.07
C TYR A 18 3.52 -7.29 -5.64
N ASP A 19 3.85 -8.41 -5.00
CA ASP A 19 4.84 -9.35 -5.50
C ASP A 19 4.13 -10.50 -6.21
N LEU A 20 4.09 -10.41 -7.54
CA LEU A 20 3.43 -11.34 -8.45
C LEU A 20 4.38 -12.39 -9.04
N GLY A 21 5.52 -12.65 -8.41
CA GLY A 21 6.55 -13.58 -8.91
C GLY A 21 7.64 -12.87 -9.72
N ARG A 22 8.19 -11.78 -9.15
CA ARG A 22 9.21 -10.97 -9.80
C ARG A 22 10.57 -11.68 -9.84
N GLY A 23 11.30 -11.51 -10.95
CA GLY A 23 12.68 -12.00 -11.08
C GLY A 23 13.71 -11.13 -10.35
N PRO A 24 14.96 -11.59 -10.20
CA PRO A 24 16.04 -10.80 -9.61
C PRO A 24 16.19 -9.43 -10.29
N GLY A 25 16.23 -8.35 -9.50
CA GLY A 25 16.35 -6.98 -10.00
C GLY A 25 15.06 -6.31 -10.45
N GLN A 26 13.93 -7.04 -10.55
CA GLN A 26 12.64 -6.44 -10.90
C GLN A 26 12.01 -5.72 -9.69
N ARG A 27 11.51 -4.50 -9.94
CA ARG A 27 10.81 -3.71 -8.93
C ARG A 27 9.39 -4.28 -8.77
N PRO A 28 8.90 -4.42 -7.52
CA PRO A 28 7.54 -4.88 -7.31
C PRO A 28 6.56 -3.78 -7.78
N THR A 29 5.42 -4.19 -8.32
CA THR A 29 4.44 -3.25 -8.85
C THR A 29 3.85 -2.43 -7.69
N THR A 30 3.96 -1.11 -7.76
CA THR A 30 3.33 -0.22 -6.79
C THR A 30 1.82 -0.40 -6.86
N GLY A 31 1.21 -0.84 -5.77
CA GLY A 31 -0.21 -1.09 -5.68
C GLY A 31 -0.96 0.13 -5.16
N ILE A 32 -1.13 0.14 -3.85
CA ILE A 32 -1.97 1.11 -3.13
C ILE A 32 -1.12 1.76 -2.04
N PHE A 33 -1.48 2.96 -1.60
CA PHE A 33 -0.89 3.54 -0.40
C PHE A 33 -1.97 3.88 0.61
N ILE A 34 -1.55 4.06 1.86
CA ILE A 34 -2.36 4.69 2.91
C ILE A 34 -1.55 5.83 3.53
N TYR A 35 -2.25 6.80 4.10
CA TYR A 35 -1.62 7.82 4.93
C TYR A 35 -1.18 7.19 6.25
N ALA A 36 0.09 7.35 6.61
CA ALA A 36 0.65 6.85 7.87
C ALA A 36 0.05 7.58 9.08
N ARG A 37 -0.27 8.86 8.91
CA ARG A 37 -0.92 9.72 9.92
C ARG A 37 -2.04 10.53 9.27
N PRO A 38 -3.23 9.94 9.05
CA PRO A 38 -4.33 10.64 8.40
C PRO A 38 -4.85 11.78 9.28
N ASN A 39 -4.77 13.02 8.79
CA ASN A 39 -5.14 14.21 9.55
C ASN A 39 -6.55 14.74 9.23
N SER A 40 -7.07 14.45 8.03
CA SER A 40 -8.39 14.87 7.57
C SER A 40 -9.37 13.69 7.49
N GLN A 41 -10.67 13.99 7.46
CA GLN A 41 -11.70 12.95 7.34
C GLN A 41 -11.61 12.22 6.00
N GLU A 42 -11.24 12.93 4.94
CA GLU A 42 -11.02 12.40 3.60
C GLU A 42 -9.88 11.38 3.60
N GLN A 43 -8.76 11.68 4.29
CA GLN A 43 -7.64 10.74 4.39
C GLN A 43 -8.01 9.48 5.20
N LYS A 44 -8.82 9.64 6.26
CA LYS A 44 -9.33 8.49 7.02
C LYS A 44 -10.25 7.62 6.15
N ASN A 45 -11.12 8.23 5.37
CA ASN A 45 -12.02 7.52 4.45
C ASN A 45 -11.24 6.81 3.34
N PHE A 46 -10.27 7.50 2.74
CA PHE A 46 -9.36 6.90 1.76
C PHE A 46 -8.62 5.69 2.34
N ASN A 47 -8.06 5.80 3.55
CA ASN A 47 -7.39 4.67 4.20
C ASN A 47 -8.35 3.48 4.39
N LYS A 48 -9.60 3.71 4.79
CA LYS A 48 -10.60 2.64 4.93
C LYS A 48 -10.86 1.92 3.61
N GLU A 49 -11.04 2.65 2.52
CA GLU A 49 -11.26 2.07 1.19
C GLU A 49 -10.02 1.32 0.68
N ALA A 50 -8.85 1.95 0.81
CA ALA A 50 -7.57 1.35 0.44
C ALA A 50 -7.31 0.02 1.18
N LEU A 51 -7.60 -0.03 2.48
CA LEU A 51 -7.45 -1.25 3.28
C LEU A 51 -8.43 -2.35 2.85
N LYS A 52 -9.68 -2.01 2.51
CA LYS A 52 -10.64 -2.98 1.97
C LYS A 52 -10.15 -3.60 0.66
N ILE A 53 -9.63 -2.76 -0.25
CA ILE A 53 -9.07 -3.26 -1.51
C ILE A 53 -7.86 -4.15 -1.24
N LEU A 54 -6.99 -3.77 -0.30
CA LEU A 54 -5.83 -4.57 0.09
C LEU A 54 -6.24 -5.94 0.60
N GLU A 55 -7.29 -6.01 1.43
CA GLU A 55 -7.84 -7.25 1.96
C GLU A 55 -8.41 -8.14 0.86
N THR A 56 -9.20 -7.59 -0.07
CA THR A 56 -9.71 -8.35 -1.23
C THR A 56 -8.59 -8.91 -2.10
N LYS A 57 -7.44 -8.23 -2.19
CA LYS A 57 -6.28 -8.69 -2.96
C LYS A 57 -5.40 -9.70 -2.23
N LYS A 58 -5.57 -9.87 -0.91
CA LYS A 58 -4.88 -10.90 -0.12
C LYS A 58 -5.55 -12.27 -0.26
N SER A 59 -6.88 -12.29 -0.36
CA SER A 59 -7.69 -13.49 -0.62
C SER A 59 -7.47 -14.04 -2.02
#